data_AF-A0A6G3CTR2-F1
#
_entry.id   AF-A0A6G3CTR2-F1
#
_cell.length_a   1.000
_cell.length_b   1.000
_cell.length_c   1.000
_cell.angle_alpha   90.00
_cell.angle_beta   90.00
_cell.angle_gamma   90.00
#
_symmetry.space_group_name_H-M   'P 1'
#
loop_
_entity.id
_entity.type
_entity.pdbx_description
1 polymer ?
#
loop_
_entity_poly.entity_id
_entity_poly.type
_entity_poly.pdbx_seq_one_letter_code
_entity_poly.pdbx_strand_id
1 'polypeptide(L)' 'QAAYDVHRNLHQGKVGVLALAPREGLGVRDQEMREQHIDAINRFRVL' A
#
# COMPACT_ATOMS: atom_id res chain seq x y z
N GLN A 1 0.74 -11.58 -10.30
CA GLN A 1 2.01 -10.90 -9.98
C GLN A 1 2.36 -11.07 -8.51
N ALA A 2 1.57 -10.56 -7.57
CA ALA A 2 1.87 -10.57 -6.13
C ALA A 2 2.50 -11.85 -5.52
N ALA A 3 1.92 -13.04 -5.76
CA ALA A 3 2.47 -14.29 -5.22
C ALA A 3 3.87 -14.63 -5.76
N TYR A 4 4.14 -14.31 -7.02
CA TYR A 4 5.46 -14.49 -7.63
C TYR A 4 6.50 -13.53 -7.04
N ASP A 5 6.15 -12.25 -6.89
CA ASP A 5 7.05 -11.23 -6.36
C ASP A 5 7.46 -11.53 -4.92
N VAL A 6 6.49 -11.98 -4.10
CA VAL A 6 6.74 -12.39 -2.72
C VAL A 6 7.59 -13.65 -2.67
N HIS A 7 7.27 -14.69 -3.46
CA HIS A 7 8.01 -15.96 -3.45
C HIS A 7 9.49 -15.77 -3.84
N ARG A 8 9.78 -14.81 -4.72
CA ARG A 8 11.12 -14.49 -5.19
C ARG A 8 11.81 -13.39 -4.38
N ASN A 9 11.20 -12.90 -3.30
CA ASN A 9 11.70 -11.80 -2.47
C ASN A 9 12.06 -10.54 -3.27
N LEU A 10 11.26 -10.22 -4.29
CA LEU A 10 11.53 -9.09 -5.19
C LEU A 10 11.10 -7.74 -4.62
N HIS A 11 10.40 -7.70 -3.48
CA HIS A 11 9.88 -6.48 -2.87
C HIS A 11 10.25 -6.41 -1.39
N GLN A 12 10.70 -5.24 -0.95
CA GLN A 12 10.88 -4.96 0.47
C GLN A 12 9.61 -4.32 1.03
N GLY A 13 8.83 -5.10 1.77
CA GLY A 13 7.57 -4.65 2.36
C GLY A 13 6.43 -5.63 2.08
N LYS A 14 5.24 -5.09 1.79
CA LYS A 14 4.03 -5.89 1.52
C LYS A 14 3.51 -5.59 0.12
N VAL A 15 2.91 -6.60 -0.51
CA VAL A 15 2.22 -6.47 -1.80
C VAL A 15 0.71 -6.50 -1.57
N GLY A 16 0.01 -5.44 -1.98
CA GLY A 16 -1.45 -5.35 -1.91
C GLY A 16 -2.12 -5.84 -3.20
N VAL A 17 -3.37 -6.28 -3.09
CA VAL A 17 -4.24 -6.63 -4.25
C VAL A 17 -5.59 -5.95 -4.07
N LEU A 18 -6.05 -5.23 -5.09
CA LEU A 18 -7.41 -4.70 -5.13
C LEU A 18 -8.39 -5.85 -5.39
N ALA A 19 -9.26 -6.13 -4.43
CA ALA A 19 -10.35 -7.09 -4.61
C ALA A 19 -11.58 -6.40 -5.21
N LEU A 20 -12.47 -5.86 -4.37
CA LEU A 20 -13.67 -5.15 -4.82
C LEU A 20 -13.44 -3.64 -5.03
N ALA A 21 -12.34 -3.10 -4.52
CA ALA A 21 -12.03 -1.67 -4.67
C ALA A 21 -11.58 -1.38 -6.12
N PRO A 22 -12.18 -0.40 -6.81
CA PRO A 22 -11.87 -0.13 -8.21
C PRO A 22 -10.51 0.57 -8.42
N ARG A 23 -9.93 1.18 -7.36
CA ARG A 23 -8.63 1.86 -7.39
C ARG A 23 -8.05 2.05 -5.99
N GLU A 24 -6.77 2.37 -5.92
CA GLU A 24 -6.10 2.81 -4.68
C GLU A 24 -6.65 4.15 -4.17
N GLY A 25 -6.35 4.47 -2.90
CA GLY A 25 -6.71 5.75 -2.28
C GLY A 25 -8.17 5.87 -1.82
N LEU A 26 -8.92 4.78 -1.79
CA LEU A 26 -10.31 4.74 -1.30
C LEU A 26 -10.37 4.27 0.16
N GLY A 27 -11.46 4.62 0.85
CA GLY A 27 -11.83 4.06 2.17
C GLY A 27 -11.41 4.88 3.40
N VAL A 28 -10.64 5.96 3.22
CA VAL A 28 -10.27 6.87 4.31
C VAL A 28 -11.44 7.82 4.60
N ARG A 29 -11.85 7.93 5.87
CA ARG A 29 -12.92 8.83 6.33
C ARG A 29 -12.41 10.04 7.10
N ASP A 30 -11.27 9.90 7.75
CA ASP A 30 -10.56 10.97 8.44
C ASP A 30 -9.28 11.29 7.66
N GLN A 31 -9.32 12.38 6.88
CA GLN A 31 -8.20 12.79 6.04
C GLN A 31 -7.14 13.53 6.84
N GLU A 32 -7.54 14.29 7.87
CA GLU A 32 -6.63 15.10 8.68
C GLU A 32 -5.65 14.19 9.44
N MET A 33 -6.17 13.14 10.09
CA MET A 33 -5.31 12.17 10.78
C MET A 33 -4.38 11.45 9.79
N ARG A 34 -4.86 11.14 8.58
CA ARG A 34 -4.05 10.48 7.55
C ARG A 34 -2.91 11.39 7.07
N GLU A 35 -3.18 12.66 6.84
CA GLU A 35 -2.20 13.64 6.37
C GLU A 35 -1.05 13.80 7.38
N GLN A 36 -1.37 13.85 8.68
CA GLN A 36 -0.36 13.92 9.75
C GLN A 36 0.64 12.75 9.73
N HIS A 37 0.26 11.59 9.19
CA HIS A 37 1.07 10.36 9.21
C HIS A 37 1.52 9.89 7.81
N ILE A 38 1.32 10.72 6.78
CA ILE A 38 1.43 10.30 5.38
C ILE A 38 2.83 9.76 5.02
N ASP A 39 3.89 10.32 5.61
CA ASP A 39 5.27 9.91 5.38
C ASP A 39 5.56 8.53 5.96
N ALA A 40 5.06 8.25 7.17
CA ALA A 40 5.22 6.94 7.81
C ALA A 40 4.44 5.86 7.05
N ILE A 41 3.25 6.19 6.56
CA ILE A 41 2.40 5.29 5.77
C ILE A 41 3.07 4.92 4.43
N ASN A 42 3.70 5.89 3.75
CA ASN A 42 4.30 5.68 2.43
C ASN A 42 5.74 5.15 2.43
N ARG A 43 6.32 4.83 3.60
CA ARG A 43 7.74 4.46 3.76
C ARG A 43 8.26 3.37 2.80
N PHE A 44 7.40 2.42 2.39
CA PHE A 44 7.77 1.28 1.55
C PHE A 44 7.27 1.40 0.10
N ARG A 45 6.88 2.59 -0.36
CA ARG A 45 6.20 2.75 -1.65
C ARG A 45 7.11 2.71 -2.88
N VAL A 46 8.43 2.90 -2.70
CA VAL A 46 9.40 3.06 -3.80
C VAL A 46 10.65 2.18 -3.61
N LEU A 47 10.62 1.25 -2.65
CA LEU A 47 11.73 0.35 -2.33
C LEU A 47 11.62 -0.99 -3.06
#